data_AF-A0A370WU00-F1
#
_entry.id   AF-A0A370WU00-F1
#
_cell.length_a   1.000
_cell.length_b   1.000
_cell.length_c   1.000
_cell.angle_alpha   90.00
_cell.angle_beta   90.00
_cell.angle_gamma   90.00
#
_symmetry.space_group_name_H-M   'P 1'
#
loop_
_entity.id
_entity.type
_entity.pdbx_description
1 polymer ?
#
loop_
_entity_poly.entity_id
_entity_poly.type
_entity_poly.pdbx_seq_one_letter_code
_entity_poly.pdbx_strand_id
1 'polypeptide(L)'
;MPTVESSTISVAVIGQPPKGITLRKQVSETLEWDAYGKGERIRGMGTVGLPGAHSALIALSIGNINVQRQWFIDPTLSQNIRYTMSHVFDNGLVKIRERLKTSDSRAFEKAVAALLFISGFAPQLPIADDGPDIVGVTPGGQVLLVECTLKTTDVMSKIGNLVSRREALRSVFVREKRANKILTVLVCQSPRSHIPQSDIDLAKHGVLLLTKENIENHLVTVQNPLDADEICGRIDTRLRELQTG
;
A
#
# COMPACT_ATOMS: atom_id res chain seq x y z
N MET A 1 -10.25 -24.02 16.69
CA MET A 1 -10.06 -22.56 16.55
C MET A 1 -11.05 -21.88 17.48
N PRO A 2 -10.69 -20.80 18.19
CA PRO A 2 -11.67 -20.04 18.96
C PRO A 2 -12.71 -19.47 17.99
N THR A 3 -13.96 -19.86 18.17
CA THR A 3 -15.09 -19.35 17.40
C THR A 3 -15.44 -17.98 17.95
N VAL A 4 -15.23 -16.91 17.17
CA VAL A 4 -15.64 -15.57 17.58
C VAL A 4 -17.17 -15.52 17.51
N GLU A 5 -17.83 -15.33 18.66
CA GLU A 5 -19.28 -15.15 18.71
C GLU A 5 -19.63 -13.76 18.16
N SER A 6 -20.51 -13.70 17.15
CA SER A 6 -20.90 -12.45 16.50
C SER A 6 -21.54 -11.43 17.46
N SER A 7 -22.20 -11.92 18.52
CA SER A 7 -22.76 -11.10 19.61
C SER A 7 -21.71 -10.27 20.36
N THR A 8 -20.45 -10.70 20.34
CA THR A 8 -19.34 -9.97 20.97
C THR A 8 -18.74 -8.91 20.05
N ILE A 9 -19.11 -8.88 18.78
CA ILE A 9 -18.53 -7.96 17.81
C ILE A 9 -19.29 -6.64 17.83
N SER A 10 -18.56 -5.54 18.02
CA SER A 10 -19.12 -4.20 17.98
C SER A 10 -18.52 -3.32 16.90
N VAL A 11 -19.37 -2.62 16.13
CA VAL A 11 -18.93 -1.72 15.05
C VAL A 11 -19.55 -0.34 15.25
N ALA A 12 -18.70 0.66 15.42
CA ALA A 12 -19.06 2.06 15.46
C ALA A 12 -18.58 2.77 14.19
N VAL A 13 -19.40 3.67 13.67
CA VAL A 13 -19.12 4.50 12.50
C VAL A 13 -19.28 5.97 12.88
N ILE A 14 -18.28 6.79 12.58
CA ILE A 14 -18.25 8.22 12.93
C ILE A 14 -17.90 9.03 11.67
N GLY A 15 -18.86 9.79 11.14
CA GLY A 15 -18.64 10.69 10.00
C GLY A 15 -18.02 12.05 10.39
N GLN A 16 -17.24 12.64 9.47
CA GLN A 16 -16.67 13.98 9.58
C GLN A 16 -16.88 14.80 8.29
N PRO A 17 -16.96 16.15 8.34
CA PRO A 17 -16.94 16.97 9.55
C PRO A 17 -18.19 16.72 10.40
N PRO A 18 -18.08 16.76 11.75
CA PRO A 18 -19.19 16.40 12.61
C PRO A 18 -20.33 17.41 12.49
N LYS A 19 -21.51 16.98 12.02
CA LYS A 19 -22.77 17.72 12.15
C LYS A 19 -23.55 17.27 13.41
N GLY A 20 -22.90 17.28 14.56
CA GLY A 20 -23.46 16.80 15.83
C GLY A 20 -23.42 15.28 16.00
N ILE A 21 -24.29 14.72 16.87
CA ILE A 21 -24.32 13.28 17.22
C ILE A 21 -24.85 12.41 16.07
N THR A 22 -25.56 13.01 15.10
CA THR A 22 -26.23 12.29 13.99
C THR A 22 -25.28 11.49 13.09
N LEU A 23 -23.99 11.87 13.02
CA LEU A 23 -22.96 11.15 12.27
C LEU A 23 -22.25 10.05 13.09
N ARG A 24 -22.66 9.81 14.34
CA ARG A 24 -22.18 8.69 15.17
C ARG A 24 -23.23 7.59 15.17
N LYS A 25 -22.86 6.41 14.70
CA LYS A 25 -23.76 5.25 14.56
C LYS A 25 -23.08 4.01 15.15
N GLN A 26 -23.78 3.30 16.01
CA GLN A 26 -23.45 1.92 16.37
C GLN A 26 -24.27 1.02 15.45
N VAL A 27 -23.64 0.09 14.73
CA VAL A 27 -24.31 -0.67 13.66
C VAL A 27 -24.27 -2.18 13.86
N SER A 28 -23.73 -2.64 14.99
CA SER A 28 -23.63 -4.06 15.37
C SER A 28 -24.92 -4.85 15.15
N GLU A 29 -26.05 -4.29 15.58
CA GLU A 29 -27.36 -4.95 15.54
C GLU A 29 -27.97 -5.01 14.14
N THR A 30 -27.48 -4.16 13.23
CA THR A 30 -27.93 -4.09 11.83
C THR A 30 -27.00 -4.83 10.87
N LEU A 31 -25.95 -5.48 11.38
CA LEU A 31 -25.06 -6.29 10.55
C LEU A 31 -25.72 -7.64 10.24
N GLU A 32 -25.80 -7.95 8.96
CA GLU A 32 -26.15 -9.27 8.45
C GLU A 32 -24.90 -10.14 8.43
N TRP A 33 -24.96 -11.32 9.05
CA TRP A 33 -23.82 -12.21 9.23
C TRP A 33 -23.96 -13.47 8.39
N ASP A 34 -22.96 -13.73 7.56
CA ASP A 34 -22.89 -14.93 6.73
C ASP A 34 -21.58 -15.69 6.94
N ALA A 35 -21.62 -17.00 6.72
CA ALA A 35 -20.40 -17.81 6.58
C ALA A 35 -19.65 -17.40 5.30
N TYR A 36 -18.34 -17.27 5.39
CA TYR A 36 -17.46 -16.84 4.29
C TYR A 36 -16.25 -17.77 4.17
N GLY A 37 -15.94 -18.20 2.95
CA GLY A 37 -14.80 -19.06 2.63
C GLY A 37 -14.84 -20.43 3.32
N LYS A 38 -15.31 -21.48 2.63
CA LYS A 38 -15.42 -22.87 3.12
C LYS A 38 -15.98 -23.06 4.56
N GLY A 39 -16.63 -22.05 5.14
CA GLY A 39 -17.17 -22.07 6.50
C GLY A 39 -16.18 -21.70 7.62
N GLU A 40 -14.96 -21.27 7.31
CA GLU A 40 -13.94 -20.98 8.33
C GLU A 40 -13.95 -19.53 8.85
N ARG A 41 -14.70 -18.64 8.17
CA ARG A 41 -14.81 -17.22 8.54
C ARG A 41 -16.28 -16.79 8.57
N ILE A 42 -16.56 -15.73 9.31
CA ILE A 42 -17.84 -15.02 9.27
C ILE A 42 -17.62 -13.63 8.67
N ARG A 43 -18.61 -13.14 7.91
CA ARG A 43 -18.61 -11.82 7.31
C ARG A 43 -19.86 -11.09 7.78
N GLY A 44 -19.68 -9.92 8.38
CA GLY A 44 -20.76 -8.99 8.71
C GLY A 44 -20.87 -7.91 7.63
N MET A 45 -22.08 -7.67 7.12
CA MET A 45 -22.35 -6.61 6.13
C MET A 45 -23.48 -5.70 6.62
N GLY A 46 -23.33 -4.40 6.41
CA GLY A 46 -24.35 -3.42 6.75
C GLY A 46 -24.09 -2.11 6.03
N THR A 47 -25.13 -1.26 5.94
CA THR A 47 -25.07 0.02 5.25
C THR A 47 -25.40 1.15 6.22
N VAL A 48 -24.63 2.23 6.17
CA VAL A 48 -24.79 3.38 7.06
C VAL A 48 -24.79 4.66 6.23
N GLY A 49 -25.88 5.42 6.30
CA GLY A 49 -25.95 6.75 5.69
C GLY A 49 -25.18 7.77 6.51
N LEU A 50 -24.21 8.45 5.86
CA LEU A 50 -23.40 9.52 6.45
C LEU A 50 -23.51 10.81 5.60
N PRO A 51 -24.69 11.46 5.57
CA PRO A 51 -24.94 12.58 4.65
C PRO A 51 -24.00 13.76 4.92
N GLY A 52 -23.28 14.17 3.89
CA GLY A 52 -22.34 15.29 3.94
C GLY A 52 -21.05 15.02 4.73
N ALA A 53 -20.77 13.76 5.07
CA ALA A 53 -19.48 13.37 5.60
C ALA A 53 -18.45 13.23 4.46
N HIS A 54 -17.29 13.85 4.61
CA HIS A 54 -16.14 13.72 3.72
C HIS A 54 -15.22 12.57 4.12
N SER A 55 -15.36 12.08 5.36
CA SER A 55 -14.67 10.88 5.84
C SER A 55 -15.48 10.19 6.93
N ALA A 56 -15.16 8.92 7.17
CA ALA A 56 -15.78 8.08 8.19
C ALA A 56 -14.71 7.28 8.93
N LEU A 57 -14.70 7.35 10.26
CA LEU A 57 -13.97 6.42 11.10
C LEU A 57 -14.86 5.21 11.38
N ILE A 58 -14.38 4.03 11.03
CA ILE A 58 -14.96 2.75 11.46
C ILE A 58 -14.09 2.19 12.58
N ALA A 59 -14.71 1.85 13.71
CA ALA A 59 -14.07 1.22 14.85
C ALA A 59 -14.71 -0.15 15.10
N LEU A 60 -13.90 -1.20 15.00
CA LEU A 60 -14.26 -2.57 15.30
C LEU A 60 -13.76 -2.93 16.70
N SER A 61 -14.63 -3.53 17.50
CA SER A 61 -14.28 -4.07 18.82
C SER A 61 -14.77 -5.52 18.95
N ILE A 62 -14.07 -6.30 19.75
CA ILE A 62 -14.46 -7.67 20.14
C ILE A 62 -14.53 -7.69 21.66
N GLY A 63 -15.72 -7.96 22.20
CA GLY A 63 -16.05 -7.67 23.59
C GLY A 63 -15.79 -6.19 23.89
N ASN A 64 -14.94 -5.94 24.89
CA ASN A 64 -14.57 -4.58 25.33
C ASN A 64 -13.24 -4.08 24.75
N ILE A 65 -12.65 -4.81 23.79
CA ILE A 65 -11.35 -4.48 23.20
C ILE A 65 -11.57 -3.89 21.82
N ASN A 66 -11.13 -2.64 21.62
CA ASN A 66 -11.04 -2.08 20.27
C ASN A 66 -9.90 -2.75 19.52
N VAL A 67 -10.24 -3.53 18.50
CA VAL A 67 -9.27 -4.34 17.73
C VAL A 67 -8.83 -3.65 16.45
N GLN A 68 -9.66 -2.74 15.91
CA GLN A 68 -9.30 -2.00 14.70
C GLN A 68 -10.01 -0.64 14.64
N ARG A 69 -9.32 0.33 14.04
CA ARG A 69 -9.83 1.66 13.70
C ARG A 69 -9.33 2.01 12.31
N GLN A 70 -10.24 2.37 11.42
CA GLN A 70 -9.91 2.70 10.05
C GLN A 70 -10.66 3.95 9.61
N TRP A 71 -9.92 4.91 9.06
CA TRP A 71 -10.52 6.04 8.36
C TRP A 71 -10.76 5.67 6.90
N PHE A 72 -11.96 5.99 6.43
CA PHE A 72 -12.34 5.98 5.03
C PHE A 72 -12.58 7.42 4.61
N ILE A 73 -12.02 7.81 3.49
CA ILE A 73 -12.12 9.16 2.96
C ILE A 73 -13.00 9.08 1.72
N ASP A 74 -13.93 10.01 1.55
CA ASP A 74 -14.66 10.19 0.31
C ASP A 74 -13.68 10.79 -0.74
N PRO A 75 -13.29 10.02 -1.77
CA PRO A 75 -12.32 10.48 -2.75
C PRO A 75 -12.86 11.58 -3.68
N THR A 76 -14.18 11.81 -3.70
CA THR A 76 -14.81 12.88 -4.50
C THR A 76 -14.84 14.20 -3.74
N LEU A 77 -14.76 14.16 -2.41
CA LEU A 77 -14.87 15.34 -1.54
C LEU A 77 -13.56 15.74 -0.88
N SER A 78 -12.54 14.88 -0.89
CA SER A 78 -11.26 15.12 -0.22
C SER A 78 -10.07 14.79 -1.12
N GLN A 79 -9.08 15.68 -1.11
CA GLN A 79 -7.78 15.43 -1.75
C GLN A 79 -6.91 14.50 -0.89
N ASN A 80 -5.92 13.89 -1.53
CA ASN A 80 -4.90 13.14 -0.82
C ASN A 80 -4.09 14.07 0.12
N ILE A 81 -4.24 13.89 1.43
CA ILE A 81 -3.57 14.72 2.43
C ILE A 81 -2.04 14.72 2.28
N ARG A 82 -1.46 13.58 1.90
CA ARG A 82 0.00 13.46 1.74
C ARG A 82 0.48 14.17 0.48
N TYR A 83 -0.32 14.11 -0.59
CA TYR A 83 -0.11 14.97 -1.75
C TYR A 83 -0.19 16.45 -1.38
N THR A 84 -1.24 16.87 -0.66
CA THR A 84 -1.42 18.26 -0.22
C THR A 84 -0.22 18.74 0.58
N MET A 85 0.25 17.94 1.56
CA MET A 85 1.44 18.26 2.35
C MET A 85 2.69 18.41 1.47
N SER A 86 2.94 17.47 0.56
CA SER A 86 4.08 17.57 -0.36
C SER A 86 3.98 18.78 -1.28
N HIS A 87 2.78 19.06 -1.80
CA HIS A 87 2.52 20.16 -2.72
C HIS A 87 2.76 21.54 -2.07
N VAL A 88 2.47 21.71 -0.78
CA VAL A 88 2.77 22.97 -0.06
C VAL A 88 4.26 23.32 -0.11
N PHE A 89 5.15 22.32 -0.03
CA PHE A 89 6.60 22.54 0.00
C PHE A 89 7.30 22.29 -1.34
N ASP A 90 6.59 21.65 -2.28
CA ASP A 90 7.02 21.35 -3.64
C ASP A 90 5.82 21.53 -4.59
N ASN A 91 5.51 22.78 -4.92
CA ASN A 91 4.36 23.13 -5.76
C ASN A 91 4.39 22.35 -7.09
N GLY A 92 3.33 21.62 -7.39
CA GLY A 92 3.24 20.77 -8.58
C GLY A 92 4.16 19.54 -8.58
N LEU A 93 4.79 19.24 -7.43
CA LEU A 93 5.81 18.20 -7.25
C LEU A 93 7.02 18.41 -8.18
N VAL A 94 7.38 19.66 -8.49
CA VAL A 94 8.46 20.00 -9.46
C VAL A 94 9.78 19.36 -9.07
N LYS A 95 10.21 19.51 -7.81
CA LYS A 95 11.49 18.94 -7.33
C LYS A 95 11.47 17.41 -7.34
N ILE A 96 10.34 16.79 -6.98
CA ILE A 96 10.18 15.34 -7.09
C ILE A 96 10.30 14.90 -8.56
N ARG A 97 9.63 15.59 -9.49
CA ARG A 97 9.67 15.29 -10.93
C ARG A 97 11.09 15.43 -11.50
N GLU A 98 11.83 16.46 -11.10
CA GLU A 98 13.22 16.65 -11.50
C GLU A 98 14.11 15.52 -10.97
N ARG A 99 13.97 15.17 -9.70
CA ARG A 99 14.74 14.08 -9.07
C ARG A 99 14.38 12.71 -9.64
N LEU A 100 13.18 12.50 -10.16
CA LEU A 100 12.84 11.27 -10.89
C LEU A 100 13.57 11.15 -12.24
N LYS A 101 14.12 12.25 -12.77
CA LYS A 101 14.86 12.31 -14.05
C LYS A 101 16.37 12.52 -13.87
N THR A 102 16.85 12.52 -12.63
CA THR A 102 18.26 12.77 -12.31
C THR A 102 19.17 11.58 -12.66
N SER A 103 20.46 11.86 -12.89
CA SER A 103 21.50 10.83 -13.03
C SER A 103 22.12 10.39 -11.69
N ASP A 104 21.75 11.04 -10.58
CA ASP A 104 22.17 10.67 -9.22
C ASP A 104 21.22 9.62 -8.62
N SER A 105 21.71 8.38 -8.43
CA SER A 105 20.88 7.27 -7.93
C SER A 105 20.25 7.57 -6.57
N ARG A 106 20.98 8.22 -5.65
CA ARG A 106 20.46 8.57 -4.32
C ARG A 106 19.37 9.62 -4.40
N ALA A 107 19.49 10.57 -5.32
CA ALA A 107 18.44 11.56 -5.54
C ALA A 107 17.18 10.93 -6.15
N PHE A 108 17.35 9.96 -7.05
CA PHE A 108 16.25 9.18 -7.63
C PHE A 108 15.53 8.33 -6.57
N GLU A 109 16.28 7.58 -5.75
CA GLU A 109 15.74 6.79 -4.62
C GLU A 109 14.90 7.65 -3.67
N LYS A 110 15.40 8.83 -3.28
CA LYS A 110 14.66 9.77 -2.44
C LYS A 110 13.35 10.24 -3.09
N ALA A 111 13.32 10.40 -4.40
CA ALA A 111 12.12 10.79 -5.12
C ALA A 111 11.10 9.64 -5.21
N VAL A 112 11.56 8.41 -5.42
CA VAL A 112 10.73 7.20 -5.36
C VAL A 112 10.15 7.03 -3.94
N ALA A 113 10.96 7.23 -2.90
CA ALA A 113 10.49 7.21 -1.52
C ALA A 113 9.43 8.28 -1.25
N ALA A 114 9.60 9.49 -1.78
CA ALA A 114 8.57 10.54 -1.68
C ALA A 114 7.26 10.15 -2.38
N LEU A 115 7.33 9.49 -3.54
CA LEU A 115 6.13 8.96 -4.20
C LEU A 115 5.45 7.86 -3.36
N LEU A 116 6.22 6.95 -2.75
CA LEU A 116 5.67 5.95 -1.84
C LEU A 116 4.98 6.61 -0.63
N PHE A 117 5.58 7.66 -0.06
CA PHE A 117 4.95 8.44 1.00
C PHE A 117 3.61 9.01 0.53
N ILE A 118 3.57 9.70 -0.60
CA ILE A 118 2.32 10.27 -1.16
C ILE A 118 1.27 9.16 -1.42
N SER A 119 1.73 7.95 -1.74
CA SER A 119 0.88 6.79 -2.02
C SER A 119 0.36 6.05 -0.79
N GLY A 120 0.64 6.54 0.43
CA GLY A 120 0.11 5.96 1.66
C GLY A 120 1.09 5.07 2.44
N PHE A 121 2.28 4.78 1.91
CA PHE A 121 3.29 3.97 2.60
C PHE A 121 4.03 4.77 3.67
N ALA A 122 4.60 4.11 4.68
CA ALA A 122 5.65 4.66 5.52
C ALA A 122 7.01 4.22 4.95
N PRO A 123 7.63 5.01 4.04
CA PRO A 123 8.91 4.65 3.45
C PRO A 123 10.05 4.92 4.43
N GLN A 124 11.04 4.04 4.41
CA GLN A 124 12.31 4.17 5.08
C GLN A 124 13.41 3.88 4.07
N LEU A 125 14.40 4.79 3.98
CA LEU A 125 15.67 4.50 3.31
C LEU A 125 16.59 3.87 4.36
N PRO A 126 16.96 2.58 4.22
CA PRO A 126 17.85 1.94 5.18
C PRO A 126 19.20 2.65 5.30
N ILE A 127 19.77 2.62 6.51
CA ILE A 127 21.10 3.19 6.79
C ILE A 127 22.20 2.20 6.39
N ALA A 128 21.90 0.90 6.46
CA ALA A 128 22.86 -0.16 6.14
C ALA A 128 22.97 -0.36 4.62
N ASP A 129 24.20 -0.47 4.12
CA ASP A 129 24.51 -0.58 2.70
C ASP A 129 24.04 -1.92 2.07
N ASP A 130 23.81 -2.95 2.89
CA ASP A 130 23.33 -4.27 2.45
C ASP A 130 21.80 -4.36 2.35
N GLY A 131 21.09 -3.36 2.88
CA GLY A 131 19.64 -3.26 2.83
C GLY A 131 19.08 -2.98 1.43
N PRO A 132 17.76 -3.12 1.24
CA PRO A 132 17.12 -2.64 0.02
C PRO A 132 17.21 -1.12 -0.09
N ASP A 133 17.10 -0.57 -1.30
CA ASP A 133 17.17 0.89 -1.47
C ASP A 133 16.05 1.61 -0.70
N ILE A 134 14.84 1.03 -0.65
CA ILE A 134 13.71 1.54 0.14
C ILE A 134 12.90 0.37 0.74
N VAL A 135 12.44 0.53 1.98
CA VAL A 135 11.41 -0.30 2.60
C VAL A 135 10.16 0.54 2.81
N GLY A 136 9.01 0.09 2.32
CA GLY A 136 7.71 0.70 2.59
C GLY A 136 6.84 -0.21 3.46
N VAL A 137 6.12 0.36 4.42
CA VAL A 137 5.11 -0.37 5.20
C VAL A 137 3.74 0.27 5.02
N THR A 138 2.71 -0.53 4.76
CA THR A 138 1.32 -0.06 4.68
C THR A 138 0.70 0.09 6.07
N PRO A 139 -0.39 0.86 6.25
CA PRO A 139 -1.14 0.87 7.50
C PRO A 139 -1.58 -0.53 7.98
N GLY A 140 -1.96 -1.43 7.06
CA GLY A 140 -2.27 -2.83 7.33
C GLY A 140 -1.06 -3.72 7.62
N GLY A 141 0.15 -3.15 7.63
CA GLY A 141 1.39 -3.83 7.98
C GLY A 141 1.98 -4.69 6.86
N GLN A 142 1.55 -4.54 5.62
CA GLN A 142 2.21 -5.17 4.47
C GLN A 142 3.54 -4.49 4.21
N VAL A 143 4.55 -5.26 3.80
CA VAL A 143 5.90 -4.75 3.54
C VAL A 143 6.18 -4.74 2.04
N LEU A 144 6.74 -3.64 1.56
CA LEU A 144 7.21 -3.44 0.21
C LEU A 144 8.73 -3.24 0.23
N LEU A 145 9.48 -4.15 -0.39
CA LEU A 145 10.92 -3.98 -0.61
C LEU A 145 11.13 -3.43 -2.01
N VAL A 146 11.89 -2.35 -2.12
CA VAL A 146 12.08 -1.64 -3.37
C VAL A 146 13.56 -1.49 -3.67
N GLU A 147 13.94 -1.89 -4.88
CA GLU A 147 15.20 -1.49 -5.49
C GLU A 147 14.93 -0.44 -6.56
N CYS A 148 15.84 0.51 -6.67
CA CYS A 148 15.89 1.52 -7.71
C CYS A 148 17.08 1.28 -8.63
N THR A 149 16.92 1.53 -9.93
CA THR A 149 18.04 1.55 -10.86
C THR A 149 17.86 2.61 -11.95
N LEU A 150 18.97 3.24 -12.30
CA LEU A 150 19.07 4.13 -13.46
C LEU A 150 19.51 3.37 -14.72
N LYS A 151 20.15 2.20 -14.56
CA LYS A 151 20.78 1.44 -15.64
C LYS A 151 20.03 0.15 -15.90
N THR A 152 19.72 -0.10 -17.16
CA THR A 152 19.06 -1.35 -17.60
C THR A 152 19.97 -2.57 -17.44
N THR A 153 21.29 -2.37 -17.45
CA THR A 153 22.28 -3.43 -17.21
C THR A 153 22.23 -4.00 -15.79
N ASP A 154 21.75 -3.22 -14.82
CA ASP A 154 21.78 -3.59 -13.41
C ASP A 154 20.47 -4.31 -12.98
N VAL A 155 19.52 -4.46 -13.90
CA VAL A 155 18.20 -5.06 -13.61
C VAL A 155 18.34 -6.46 -13.03
N MET A 156 19.15 -7.33 -13.64
CA MET A 156 19.29 -8.72 -13.18
C MET A 156 19.94 -8.85 -11.80
N SER A 157 20.98 -8.05 -11.53
CA SER A 157 21.63 -8.08 -10.21
C SER A 157 20.68 -7.54 -9.14
N LYS A 158 19.93 -6.48 -9.43
CA LYS A 158 18.92 -5.92 -8.51
C LYS A 158 17.77 -6.89 -8.23
N ILE A 159 17.33 -7.69 -9.22
CA ILE A 159 16.35 -8.78 -8.99
C ILE A 159 16.91 -9.81 -8.01
N GLY A 160 18.15 -10.28 -8.23
CA GLY A 160 18.80 -11.25 -7.34
C GLY A 160 18.85 -10.75 -5.89
N ASN A 161 19.18 -9.47 -5.71
CA ASN A 161 19.20 -8.82 -4.40
C ASN A 161 17.80 -8.76 -3.76
N LEU A 162 16.77 -8.36 -4.52
CA LEU A 162 15.39 -8.33 -4.01
C LEU A 162 14.92 -9.71 -3.53
N VAL A 163 15.18 -10.75 -4.31
CA VAL A 163 14.81 -12.12 -3.95
C VAL A 163 15.52 -12.55 -2.66
N SER A 164 16.84 -12.34 -2.58
CA SER A 164 17.62 -12.67 -1.38
C SER A 164 17.10 -11.95 -0.13
N ARG A 165 16.89 -10.63 -0.23
CA ARG A 165 16.39 -9.80 0.88
C ARG A 165 14.97 -10.17 1.31
N ARG A 166 14.09 -10.50 0.35
CA ARG A 166 12.74 -10.98 0.64
C ARG A 166 12.77 -12.29 1.42
N GLU A 167 13.56 -13.27 0.99
CA GLU A 167 13.64 -14.56 1.70
C GLU A 167 14.26 -14.41 3.09
N ALA A 168 15.29 -13.55 3.23
CA ALA A 168 15.86 -13.22 4.53
C ALA A 168 14.80 -12.63 5.48
N LEU A 169 14.04 -11.62 5.04
CA LEU A 169 12.99 -11.01 5.86
C LEU A 169 11.83 -11.99 6.14
N ARG A 170 11.45 -12.79 5.16
CA ARG A 170 10.41 -13.83 5.31
C ARG A 170 10.79 -14.84 6.39
N SER A 171 12.05 -15.26 6.45
CA SER A 171 12.52 -16.18 7.49
C SER A 171 12.36 -15.59 8.90
N VAL A 172 12.58 -14.28 9.06
CA VAL A 172 12.35 -13.56 10.32
C VAL A 172 10.86 -13.54 10.66
N PHE A 173 10.00 -13.21 9.71
CA PHE A 173 8.55 -13.16 9.93
C PHE A 173 7.98 -14.51 10.35
N VAL A 174 8.42 -15.60 9.71
CA VAL A 174 8.03 -16.97 10.10
C VAL A 174 8.45 -17.27 11.54
N ARG A 175 9.70 -16.95 11.90
CA ARG A 175 10.22 -17.14 13.26
C ARG A 175 9.43 -16.34 14.30
N GLU A 176 9.02 -15.12 13.95
CA GLU A 176 8.24 -14.22 14.81
C GLU A 176 6.71 -14.44 14.72
N LYS A 177 6.27 -15.47 13.99
CA LYS A 177 4.84 -15.79 13.77
C LYS A 177 4.04 -14.62 13.19
N ARG A 178 4.69 -13.81 12.34
CA ARG A 178 4.07 -12.73 11.57
C ARG A 178 3.57 -13.29 10.24
N ALA A 179 2.33 -12.96 9.89
CA ALA A 179 1.69 -13.37 8.63
C ALA A 179 1.67 -12.27 7.56
N ASN A 180 2.39 -11.17 7.80
CA ASN A 180 2.43 -10.01 6.93
C ASN A 180 3.04 -10.37 5.57
N LYS A 181 2.43 -9.89 4.48
CA LYS A 181 2.95 -10.08 3.13
C LYS A 181 4.20 -9.24 2.91
N ILE A 182 5.15 -9.78 2.14
CA ILE A 182 6.34 -9.08 1.68
C ILE A 182 6.32 -9.08 0.15
N LEU A 183 6.19 -7.90 -0.44
CA LEU A 183 6.17 -7.68 -1.88
C LEU A 183 7.51 -7.06 -2.31
N THR A 184 7.93 -7.36 -3.54
CA THR A 184 9.21 -6.88 -4.10
C THR A 184 8.96 -6.13 -5.40
N VAL A 185 9.51 -4.92 -5.49
CA VAL A 185 9.36 -4.04 -6.66
C VAL A 185 10.73 -3.54 -7.11
N LEU A 186 10.99 -3.60 -8.41
CA LEU A 186 12.12 -2.95 -9.05
C LEU A 186 11.62 -1.70 -9.76
N VAL A 187 12.12 -0.53 -9.38
CA VAL A 187 11.82 0.74 -10.02
C VAL A 187 12.97 1.14 -10.93
N CYS A 188 12.70 1.26 -12.22
CA CYS A 188 13.67 1.65 -13.23
C CYS A 188 13.31 3.01 -13.82
N GLN A 189 14.28 3.92 -13.89
CA GLN A 189 14.10 5.22 -14.56
C GLN A 189 13.96 5.09 -16.08
N SER A 190 14.38 3.95 -16.66
CA SER A 190 14.34 3.75 -18.11
C SER A 190 12.94 3.40 -18.62
N PRO A 191 12.61 3.75 -19.88
CA PRO A 191 11.43 3.27 -20.56
C PRO A 191 11.38 1.75 -20.62
N ARG A 192 10.17 1.19 -20.65
CA ARG A 192 9.97 -0.27 -20.74
C ARG A 192 10.67 -0.89 -21.95
N SER A 193 10.69 -0.19 -23.08
CA SER A 193 11.31 -0.63 -24.34
C SER A 193 12.83 -0.81 -24.26
N HIS A 194 13.49 -0.21 -23.26
CA HIS A 194 14.94 -0.31 -23.07
C HIS A 194 15.34 -1.45 -22.11
N ILE A 195 14.37 -2.13 -21.51
CA ILE A 195 14.59 -3.21 -20.54
C ILE A 195 14.38 -4.55 -21.25
N PRO A 196 15.44 -5.36 -21.47
CA PRO A 196 15.33 -6.60 -22.24
C PRO A 196 14.45 -7.67 -21.58
N GLN A 197 14.42 -7.71 -20.24
CA GLN A 197 13.69 -8.72 -19.48
C GLN A 197 12.18 -8.54 -19.67
N SER A 198 11.44 -9.63 -19.88
CA SER A 198 9.98 -9.60 -19.95
C SER A 198 9.35 -9.49 -18.56
N ASP A 199 8.17 -8.87 -18.44
CA ASP A 199 7.49 -8.75 -17.14
C ASP A 199 7.16 -10.12 -16.54
N ILE A 200 6.90 -11.11 -17.40
CA ILE A 200 6.66 -12.51 -17.04
C ILE A 200 7.90 -13.10 -16.37
N ASP A 201 9.10 -12.86 -16.92
CA ASP A 201 10.34 -13.39 -16.35
C ASP A 201 10.66 -12.77 -14.99
N LEU A 202 10.43 -11.46 -14.83
CA LEU A 202 10.53 -10.79 -13.53
C LEU A 202 9.51 -11.34 -12.52
N ALA A 203 8.26 -11.57 -12.97
CA ALA A 203 7.18 -12.07 -12.13
C ALA A 203 7.42 -13.51 -11.64
N LYS A 204 8.12 -14.36 -12.39
CA LYS A 204 8.57 -15.69 -11.91
C LYS A 204 9.42 -15.62 -10.64
N HIS A 205 10.14 -14.51 -10.45
CA HIS A 205 10.90 -14.24 -9.23
C HIS A 205 10.08 -13.49 -8.15
N GLY A 206 8.81 -13.21 -8.43
CA GLY A 206 7.91 -12.42 -7.57
C GLY A 206 8.27 -10.94 -7.51
N VAL A 207 8.97 -10.42 -8.53
CA VAL A 207 9.38 -9.01 -8.61
C VAL A 207 8.51 -8.29 -9.63
N LEU A 208 7.85 -7.21 -9.22
CA LEU A 208 7.13 -6.33 -10.14
C LEU A 208 8.08 -5.25 -10.67
N LEU A 209 8.13 -5.07 -11.99
CA LEU A 209 8.86 -3.98 -12.62
C LEU A 209 7.98 -2.73 -12.73
N LEU A 210 8.46 -1.60 -12.23
CA LEU A 210 7.92 -0.28 -12.50
C LEU A 210 8.93 0.52 -13.33
N THR A 211 8.48 1.05 -14.44
CA THR A 211 9.28 1.78 -15.43
C THR A 211 8.94 3.27 -15.43
N LYS A 212 9.65 4.04 -16.26
CA LYS A 212 9.38 5.47 -16.45
C LYS A 212 7.90 5.77 -16.67
N GLU A 213 7.25 4.99 -17.53
CA GLU A 213 5.85 5.16 -17.90
C GLU A 213 4.93 4.94 -16.68
N ASN A 214 5.25 3.96 -15.83
CA ASN A 214 4.49 3.73 -14.61
C ASN A 214 4.63 4.90 -13.62
N ILE A 215 5.84 5.43 -13.47
CA ILE A 215 6.13 6.59 -12.61
C ILE A 215 5.37 7.83 -13.12
N GLU A 216 5.42 8.09 -14.42
CA GLU A 216 4.74 9.24 -15.05
C GLU A 216 3.22 9.14 -14.93
N ASN A 217 2.64 7.95 -15.16
CA ASN A 217 1.21 7.72 -14.97
C ASN A 217 0.80 7.90 -13.51
N HIS A 218 1.62 7.45 -12.56
CA HIS A 218 1.35 7.60 -11.13
C HIS A 218 1.34 9.08 -10.70
N LEU A 219 2.30 9.86 -11.20
CA LEU A 219 2.37 11.31 -10.96
C LEU A 219 1.14 12.11 -11.42
N VAL A 220 0.31 11.56 -12.33
CA VAL A 220 -0.94 12.20 -12.76
C VAL A 220 -2.07 11.93 -11.77
N THR A 221 -2.05 10.79 -11.08
CA THR A 221 -3.17 10.33 -10.23
C THR A 221 -2.94 10.54 -8.74
N VAL A 222 -1.72 10.86 -8.31
CA VAL A 222 -1.34 11.02 -6.88
C VAL A 222 -2.15 12.06 -6.09
N GLN A 223 -2.82 13.01 -6.75
CA GLN A 223 -3.70 13.99 -6.10
C GLN A 223 -4.98 13.36 -5.52
N ASN A 224 -5.42 12.24 -6.08
CA ASN A 224 -6.55 11.48 -5.59
C ASN A 224 -6.11 10.65 -4.37
N PRO A 225 -6.98 10.43 -3.38
CA PRO A 225 -6.66 9.54 -2.27
C PRO A 225 -6.23 8.16 -2.76
N LEU A 226 -5.10 7.69 -2.22
CA LEU A 226 -4.51 6.38 -2.52
C LEU A 226 -4.51 5.54 -1.25
N ASP A 227 -4.82 4.25 -1.40
CA ASP A 227 -4.71 3.26 -0.34
C ASP A 227 -3.51 2.34 -0.63
N ALA A 228 -2.51 2.38 0.26
CA ALA A 228 -1.29 1.58 0.13
C ALA A 228 -1.55 0.07 0.28
N ASP A 229 -2.52 -0.33 1.09
CA ASP A 229 -2.92 -1.73 1.23
C ASP A 229 -3.61 -2.23 -0.04
N GLU A 230 -4.44 -1.39 -0.67
CA GLU A 230 -5.04 -1.69 -1.98
C GLU A 230 -3.98 -1.77 -3.08
N ILE A 231 -3.02 -0.84 -3.10
CA ILE A 231 -1.88 -0.88 -4.03
C ILE A 231 -1.13 -2.21 -3.90
N CYS A 232 -0.79 -2.63 -2.68
CA CYS A 232 -0.16 -3.92 -2.43
C CYS A 232 -1.04 -5.11 -2.90
N GLY A 233 -2.36 -5.03 -2.70
CA GLY A 233 -3.31 -6.01 -3.24
C GLY A 233 -3.26 -6.10 -4.76
N ARG A 234 -3.22 -4.96 -5.47
CA ARG A 234 -3.10 -4.91 -6.94
C ARG A 234 -1.76 -5.45 -7.42
N ILE A 235 -0.66 -5.17 -6.70
CA ILE A 235 0.66 -5.73 -7.00
C ILE A 235 0.63 -7.27 -6.90
N ASP A 236 0.09 -7.83 -5.80
CA ASP A 236 -0.04 -9.29 -5.61
C ASP A 236 -0.89 -9.93 -6.72
N THR A 237 -2.05 -9.33 -7.04
CA THR A 237 -2.88 -9.81 -8.16
C THR A 237 -2.13 -9.79 -9.48
N ARG A 238 -1.46 -8.68 -9.80
CA ARG A 238 -0.71 -8.53 -11.05
C ARG A 238 0.44 -9.54 -11.17
N LEU A 239 1.16 -9.79 -10.09
CA LEU A 239 2.23 -10.80 -10.07
C LEU A 239 1.68 -12.20 -10.37
N ARG A 240 0.52 -12.56 -9.82
CA ARG A 240 -0.11 -13.86 -10.10
C ARG A 240 -0.59 -13.99 -11.54
N GLU A 241 -1.18 -12.94 -12.10
CA GLU A 241 -1.56 -12.91 -13.51
C GLU A 241 -0.34 -13.16 -14.42
N LEU A 242 0.76 -12.47 -14.17
CA LEU A 242 2.00 -12.62 -14.94
C LEU A 242 2.70 -13.97 -14.74
N GLN A 243 2.44 -14.68 -13.65
CA GLN A 243 2.98 -16.02 -13.40
C GLN A 243 2.14 -17.13 -14.03
N THR A 244 0.88 -16.85 -14.38
CA THR A 244 -0.08 -17.83 -14.90
C THR A 244 -0.36 -17.71 -16.39
N GLY A 245 -0.06 -16.55 -16.99
CA GLY A 245 -0.05 -16.33 -18.44
C GLY A 245 1.31 -16.61 -19.06
#